data_AF-W6Y4A7-F1
#
_entry.id   AF-W6Y4A7-F1
#
_cell.length_a   1.000
_cell.length_b   1.000
_cell.length_c   1.000
_cell.angle_alpha   90.00
_cell.angle_beta   90.00
_cell.angle_gamma   90.00
#
_symmetry.space_group_name_H-M   'P 1'
#
loop_
_entity.id
_entity.type
_entity.pdbx_description
1 polymer ?
#
loop_
_entity_poly.entity_id
_entity_poly.type
_entity_poly.pdbx_seq_one_letter_code
_entity_poly.pdbx_strand_id
1 'polypeptide(L)'
;MMTLWIGHSPRIILSDTWVASDLLEKRSDIFSSRPRFLVMGDAINASETSLTNLEYGDRWRLHRRLMHTVVGSQAVRNCRDFQAAESALLIRDLFLDPNDFELSIERYLVSVASIIGWGRRIYRKNNYVAQLALAFMEAVDYAIPGVFIMKAIPLLLHAVAWLYELPSKLRSGSATMPRYSHLVALVKATLR
;
A
#
# COMPACT_ATOMS: atom_id res chain seq x y z
N MET A 1 -3.96 -0.73 28.76
CA MET A 1 -3.22 0.32 28.03
C MET A 1 -1.85 0.45 28.67
N MET A 2 -0.78 0.43 27.88
CA MET A 2 0.59 0.57 28.38
C MET A 2 1.35 1.59 27.53
N THR A 3 2.28 2.33 28.13
CA THR A 3 3.13 3.29 27.41
C THR A 3 4.50 2.68 27.21
N LEU A 4 4.93 2.58 25.96
CA LEU A 4 6.25 2.11 25.56
C LEU A 4 7.02 3.26 24.91
N TRP A 5 8.23 3.52 25.39
CA TRP A 5 9.13 4.49 24.78
C TRP A 5 9.91 3.81 23.66
N ILE A 6 9.75 4.31 22.43
CA ILE A 6 10.54 3.87 21.27
C ILE A 6 11.32 5.07 20.76
N GLY A 7 12.62 5.11 21.06
CA GLY A 7 13.45 6.31 20.83
C GLY A 7 12.98 7.47 21.70
N HIS A 8 12.84 8.66 21.11
CA HIS A 8 12.39 9.87 21.81
C HIS A 8 10.88 10.07 21.82
N SER A 9 10.10 9.15 21.24
CA SER A 9 8.65 9.29 21.11
C SER A 9 7.93 8.23 21.96
N PRO A 10 7.08 8.63 22.92
CA PRO A 10 6.24 7.69 23.64
C PRO A 10 5.15 7.13 22.73
N ARG A 11 4.89 5.83 22.83
CA ARG A 11 3.76 5.17 22.15
C ARG A 11 2.86 4.52 23.16
N ILE A 12 1.56 4.68 22.94
CA ILE A 12 0.53 4.08 23.76
C ILE A 12 0.06 2.82 23.03
N ILE A 13 0.19 1.67 23.69
CA ILE A 13 -0.27 0.37 23.20
C ILE A 13 -1.63 0.08 23.83
N LEU A 14 -2.61 -0.12 22.97
CA LEU A 14 -3.97 -0.52 23.33
C LEU A 14 -4.05 -2.05 23.28
N SER A 15 -4.26 -2.67 24.43
CA SER A 15 -4.39 -4.14 24.57
C SER A 15 -5.83 -4.58 24.88
N ASP A 16 -6.72 -3.62 25.12
CA ASP A 16 -8.13 -3.85 25.48
C ASP A 16 -9.02 -3.38 24.32
N THR A 17 -9.97 -4.24 23.92
CA THR A 17 -10.91 -3.98 22.83
C THR A 17 -11.89 -2.87 23.17
N TRP A 18 -12.32 -2.76 24.43
CA TRP A 18 -13.26 -1.72 24.86
C TRP A 18 -12.63 -0.34 24.77
N VAL A 19 -11.38 -0.22 25.24
CA VAL A 19 -10.60 1.01 25.14
C VAL A 19 -10.29 1.34 23.67
N ALA A 20 -10.00 0.33 22.85
CA ALA A 20 -9.77 0.54 21.42
C ALA A 20 -11.01 1.07 20.70
N SER A 21 -12.22 0.55 20.98
CA SER A 21 -13.47 1.10 20.43
C SER A 21 -13.74 2.52 20.93
N ASP A 22 -13.56 2.79 22.23
CA ASP A 22 -13.79 4.15 22.77
C ASP A 22 -12.88 5.20 22.11
N LEU A 23 -11.62 4.86 21.82
CA LEU A 23 -10.66 5.77 21.21
C LEU A 23 -10.76 5.81 19.68
N LEU A 24 -10.84 4.67 19.00
CA LEU A 24 -10.74 4.60 17.54
C LEU A 24 -12.08 4.73 16.83
N GLU A 25 -13.20 4.46 17.49
CA GLU A 25 -14.54 4.55 16.92
C GLU A 25 -15.25 5.82 17.40
N LYS A 26 -15.48 5.94 18.71
CA LYS A 26 -16.25 7.05 19.28
C LYS A 26 -15.50 8.38 19.26
N ARG A 27 -14.17 8.35 19.37
CA ARG A 27 -13.28 9.54 19.33
C ARG A 27 -12.37 9.53 18.10
N SER A 28 -12.87 8.94 17.01
CA SER A 28 -12.12 8.78 15.77
C SER A 28 -11.64 10.11 15.17
N ASP A 29 -12.38 11.20 15.38
CA ASP A 29 -12.02 12.56 14.98
C ASP A 29 -10.69 13.05 15.59
N ILE A 30 -10.36 12.63 16.81
CA ILE A 30 -9.15 13.04 17.52
C ILE A 30 -8.01 12.03 17.27
N PHE A 31 -8.31 10.73 17.26
CA PHE A 31 -7.29 9.67 17.22
C PHE A 31 -7.02 9.07 15.84
N SER A 32 -7.70 9.52 14.77
CA SER A 32 -7.49 8.98 13.41
C SER A 32 -6.28 9.55 12.68
N SER A 33 -5.57 10.53 13.24
CA SER A 33 -4.36 11.06 12.58
C SER A 33 -3.26 10.01 12.47
N ARG A 34 -2.33 10.24 11.53
CA ARG A 34 -1.20 9.35 11.27
C ARG A 34 0.09 10.04 11.71
N PRO A 35 1.01 9.32 12.37
CA PRO A 35 2.32 9.89 12.67
C PRO A 35 3.07 10.14 11.36
N ARG A 36 3.87 11.20 11.34
CA ARG A 36 4.69 11.55 10.18
C ARG A 36 5.70 10.43 9.87
N PHE A 37 5.56 9.80 8.70
CA PHE A 37 6.48 8.78 8.21
C PHE A 37 7.62 9.43 7.41
N LEU A 38 8.84 9.40 7.92
CA LEU A 38 9.98 10.01 7.22
C LEU A 38 10.36 9.26 5.93
N VAL A 39 10.44 7.93 6.00
CA VAL A 39 10.89 7.08 4.88
C VAL A 39 9.73 6.81 3.91
N MET A 40 8.64 6.25 4.41
CA MET A 40 7.46 5.92 3.59
C MET A 40 6.54 7.13 3.33
N GLY A 41 6.83 8.31 3.89
CA GLY A 41 6.10 9.55 3.63
C GLY A 41 6.99 10.55 2.91
N ASP A 42 7.80 11.29 3.65
CA ASP A 42 8.54 12.45 3.13
C ASP A 42 9.60 12.09 2.08
N ALA A 43 10.30 10.97 2.23
CA ALA A 43 11.32 10.57 1.27
C ALA A 43 10.75 10.29 -0.12
N ILE A 44 9.48 9.85 -0.19
CA ILE A 44 8.81 9.48 -1.44
C ILE A 44 7.61 10.39 -1.77
N ASN A 45 7.45 11.51 -1.05
CA ASN A 45 6.32 12.44 -1.15
C ASN A 45 4.93 11.79 -0.99
N ALA A 46 4.86 10.70 -0.21
CA ALA A 46 3.63 9.97 0.06
C ALA A 46 2.86 10.52 1.27
N SER A 47 3.46 11.39 2.08
CA SER A 47 2.77 12.11 3.16
C SER A 47 1.64 13.01 2.65
N GLU A 48 1.70 13.41 1.38
CA GLU A 48 0.65 14.21 0.73
C GLU A 48 -0.22 13.42 -0.25
N THR A 49 0.35 12.41 -0.91
CA THR A 49 -0.30 11.74 -2.05
C THR A 49 -0.96 10.42 -1.69
N SER A 50 -0.48 9.72 -0.65
CA SER A 50 -0.98 8.40 -0.26
C SER A 50 -2.00 8.48 0.87
N LEU A 51 -3.18 7.88 0.66
CA LEU A 51 -4.23 7.79 1.69
C LEU A 51 -3.76 7.10 2.99
N THR A 52 -2.76 6.21 2.91
CA THR A 52 -2.26 5.47 4.08
C THR A 52 -1.38 6.33 4.99
N ASN A 53 -0.72 7.34 4.43
CA ASN A 53 0.31 8.14 5.11
C ASN A 53 -0.13 9.59 5.35
N LEU A 54 -1.27 9.97 4.77
CA LEU A 54 -1.84 11.30 4.87
C LEU A 54 -2.40 11.56 6.27
N GLU A 55 -2.06 12.73 6.82
CA GLU A 55 -2.58 13.20 8.11
C GLU A 55 -4.10 13.40 8.04
N TYR A 56 -4.77 13.21 9.19
CA TYR A 56 -6.23 13.35 9.23
C TYR A 56 -6.63 14.82 9.02
N GLY A 57 -7.51 15.04 8.05
CA GLY A 57 -7.99 16.37 7.66
C GLY A 57 -8.87 16.30 6.41
N ASP A 58 -9.19 17.45 5.81
CA ASP A 58 -10.12 17.51 4.69
C ASP A 58 -9.60 16.79 3.44
N ARG A 59 -8.29 16.86 3.18
CA ARG A 59 -7.65 16.12 2.08
C ARG A 59 -7.79 14.61 2.27
N TRP A 60 -7.59 14.12 3.49
CA TRP A 60 -7.79 12.70 3.81
C TRP A 60 -9.25 12.28 3.66
N ARG A 61 -10.19 13.08 4.17
CA ARG A 61 -11.63 12.84 4.02
C ARG A 61 -12.05 12.78 2.55
N LEU A 62 -11.52 13.66 1.72
CA LEU A 62 -11.76 13.66 0.27
C LEU A 62 -11.23 12.38 -0.39
N HIS A 63 -9.95 12.04 -0.18
CA HIS A 63 -9.37 10.81 -0.72
C HIS A 63 -10.13 9.57 -0.25
N ARG A 64 -10.52 9.52 1.02
CA ARG A 64 -11.29 8.41 1.59
C ARG A 64 -12.67 8.29 0.95
N ARG A 65 -13.36 9.42 0.72
CA ARG A 65 -14.66 9.45 0.04
C ARG A 65 -14.53 8.93 -1.39
N LEU A 66 -13.54 9.40 -2.15
CA LEU A 66 -13.28 8.94 -3.52
C LEU A 66 -12.93 7.46 -3.57
N MET A 67 -12.10 6.97 -2.64
CA MET A 67 -11.78 5.54 -2.58
C MET A 67 -13.03 4.71 -2.27
N HIS A 68 -13.86 5.17 -1.32
CA HIS A 68 -15.10 4.48 -0.96
C HIS A 68 -16.14 4.39 -2.07
N THR A 69 -16.11 5.23 -3.11
CA THR A 69 -17.01 5.04 -4.25
C THR A 69 -16.63 3.81 -5.08
N VAL A 70 -15.33 3.45 -5.11
CA VAL A 70 -14.80 2.30 -5.86
C VAL A 70 -14.83 1.02 -5.04
N VAL A 71 -14.48 1.08 -3.75
CA VAL A 71 -14.43 -0.11 -2.85
C VAL A 71 -15.58 -0.16 -1.85
N GLY A 72 -16.62 0.65 -2.05
CA GLY A 72 -17.82 0.64 -1.22
C GLY A 72 -18.60 -0.67 -1.35
N SER A 73 -19.43 -0.98 -0.35
CA SER A 73 -20.23 -2.21 -0.30
C SER A 73 -21.05 -2.46 -1.56
N GLN A 74 -21.56 -1.41 -2.19
CA GLN A 74 -22.32 -1.49 -3.44
C GLN A 74 -21.44 -1.82 -4.65
N ALA A 75 -20.26 -1.21 -4.76
CA ALA A 75 -19.33 -1.46 -5.85
C ALA A 75 -18.71 -2.87 -5.77
N VAL A 76 -18.45 -3.35 -4.54
CA VAL A 76 -17.93 -4.70 -4.29
C VAL A 76 -18.90 -5.80 -4.74
N ARG A 77 -20.22 -5.54 -4.79
CA ARG A 77 -21.18 -6.53 -5.31
C ARG A 77 -20.90 -6.90 -6.77
N ASN A 78 -20.54 -5.91 -7.58
CA ASN A 78 -20.16 -6.11 -8.98
C ASN A 78 -18.81 -6.82 -9.14
N CYS A 79 -18.05 -6.94 -8.05
CA CYS A 79 -16.75 -7.62 -8.08
C CYS A 79 -16.86 -9.15 -8.02
N ARG A 80 -18.02 -9.69 -7.65
CA ARG A 80 -18.22 -11.13 -7.42
C ARG A 80 -17.93 -11.98 -8.65
N ASP A 81 -18.36 -11.53 -9.83
CA ASP A 81 -18.26 -12.32 -11.05
C ASP A 81 -16.81 -12.56 -11.46
N PHE A 82 -16.00 -11.49 -11.48
CA PHE A 82 -14.59 -11.64 -11.81
C PHE A 82 -13.78 -12.25 -10.67
N GLN A 83 -14.14 -12.04 -9.40
CA GLN A 83 -13.50 -12.72 -8.28
C GLN A 83 -13.72 -14.25 -8.34
N ALA A 84 -14.92 -14.69 -8.75
CA ALA A 84 -15.22 -16.11 -8.97
C ALA A 84 -14.44 -16.68 -10.16
N ALA A 85 -14.31 -15.92 -11.25
CA ALA A 85 -13.50 -16.34 -12.39
C ALA A 85 -12.00 -16.41 -12.04
N GLU A 86 -11.50 -15.54 -11.16
CA GLU A 86 -10.12 -15.56 -10.70
C GLU A 86 -9.86 -16.65 -9.65
N SER A 87 -10.83 -16.95 -8.78
CA SER A 87 -10.70 -18.02 -7.79
C SER A 87 -10.67 -19.39 -8.46
N ALA A 88 -11.44 -19.60 -9.53
CA ALA A 88 -11.35 -20.81 -10.34
C ALA A 88 -9.95 -21.00 -10.96
N LEU A 89 -9.32 -19.93 -11.44
CA LEU A 89 -7.94 -19.99 -11.94
C LEU A 89 -6.93 -20.26 -10.81
N LEU A 90 -7.13 -19.67 -9.64
CA LEU A 90 -6.29 -19.93 -8.47
C LEU A 90 -6.34 -21.41 -8.09
N ILE A 91 -7.54 -21.99 -7.97
CA ILE A 91 -7.72 -23.41 -7.63
C ILE A 91 -7.06 -24.31 -8.67
N ARG A 92 -7.23 -24.00 -9.96
CA ARG A 92 -6.57 -24.74 -11.04
C ARG A 92 -5.05 -24.68 -10.90
N ASP A 93 -4.49 -23.51 -10.66
CA ASP A 93 -3.03 -23.35 -10.60
C ASP A 93 -2.44 -24.02 -9.35
N LEU A 94 -3.16 -23.99 -8.22
CA LEU A 94 -2.80 -24.74 -7.01
C LEU A 94 -2.85 -26.26 -7.22
N PHE A 95 -3.78 -26.75 -8.06
CA PHE A 95 -3.87 -28.17 -8.37
C PHE A 95 -2.75 -28.64 -9.32
N LEU A 96 -2.37 -27.79 -10.28
CA LEU A 96 -1.31 -28.11 -11.26
C LEU A 96 0.09 -28.00 -10.67
N ASP A 97 0.33 -26.99 -9.83
CA ASP A 97 1.64 -26.72 -9.23
C ASP A 97 1.50 -26.28 -7.76
N PRO A 98 1.35 -27.25 -6.83
CA PRO A 98 1.13 -26.96 -5.42
C PRO A 98 2.36 -26.37 -4.73
N ASN A 99 3.57 -26.57 -5.27
CA ASN A 99 4.80 -26.01 -4.72
C ASN A 99 4.88 -24.51 -4.94
N ASP A 100 4.21 -24.00 -5.98
CA ASP A 100 4.20 -22.59 -6.35
C ASP A 100 2.90 -21.87 -5.92
N PHE A 101 2.42 -22.19 -4.71
CA PHE A 101 1.17 -21.63 -4.18
C PHE A 101 1.27 -20.12 -3.92
N GLU A 102 2.44 -19.63 -3.49
CA GLU A 102 2.68 -18.22 -3.17
C GLU A 102 2.50 -17.35 -4.42
N LEU A 103 3.21 -17.62 -5.51
CA LEU A 103 3.05 -16.88 -6.78
C LEU A 103 1.63 -17.04 -7.35
N SER A 104 0.96 -18.16 -7.10
CA SER A 104 -0.43 -18.38 -7.52
C SER A 104 -1.40 -17.43 -6.81
N ILE A 105 -1.24 -17.28 -5.49
CA ILE A 105 -2.03 -16.36 -4.65
C ILE A 105 -1.71 -14.90 -5.00
N GLU A 106 -0.42 -14.58 -5.13
CA GLU A 106 0.01 -13.24 -5.52
C GLU A 106 -0.58 -12.81 -6.86
N ARG A 107 -0.48 -13.67 -7.89
CA ARG A 107 -1.09 -13.40 -9.19
C ARG A 107 -2.60 -13.18 -9.07
N TYR A 108 -3.30 -13.99 -8.27
CA TYR A 108 -4.74 -13.81 -8.02
C TYR A 108 -5.03 -12.42 -7.43
N LEU A 109 -4.33 -12.03 -6.37
CA LEU A 109 -4.52 -10.75 -5.69
C LEU A 109 -4.23 -9.56 -6.62
N VAL A 110 -3.11 -9.60 -7.34
CA VAL A 110 -2.76 -8.52 -8.27
C VAL A 110 -3.75 -8.47 -9.45
N SER A 111 -4.23 -9.61 -9.94
CA SER A 111 -5.23 -9.64 -11.02
C SER A 111 -6.54 -8.99 -10.57
N VAL A 112 -7.06 -9.34 -9.41
CA VAL A 112 -8.28 -8.75 -8.83
C VAL A 112 -8.12 -7.24 -8.65
N ALA A 113 -7.00 -6.80 -8.07
CA ALA A 113 -6.72 -5.37 -7.89
C ALA A 113 -6.58 -4.63 -9.24
N SER A 114 -5.95 -5.26 -10.23
CA SER A 114 -5.77 -4.71 -11.59
C SER A 114 -7.10 -4.61 -12.34
N ILE A 115 -8.02 -5.55 -12.15
CA ILE A 115 -9.38 -5.50 -12.70
C ILE A 115 -10.16 -4.34 -12.07
N ILE A 116 -10.10 -4.17 -10.74
CA ILE A 116 -10.80 -3.08 -10.05
C ILE A 116 -10.25 -1.71 -10.47
N GLY A 117 -8.92 -1.56 -10.48
CA GLY A 117 -8.28 -0.27 -10.74
C GLY A 117 -8.27 0.14 -12.22
N TRP A 118 -8.03 -0.81 -13.13
CA TRP A 118 -7.79 -0.52 -14.55
C TRP A 118 -8.68 -1.32 -15.51
N GLY A 119 -9.43 -2.31 -15.02
CA GLY A 119 -10.25 -3.20 -15.83
C GLY A 119 -9.43 -4.23 -16.61
N ARG A 120 -8.22 -4.57 -16.14
CA ARG A 120 -7.29 -5.46 -16.85
C ARG A 120 -6.97 -6.71 -16.04
N ARG A 121 -7.14 -7.87 -16.66
CA ARG A 121 -6.81 -9.18 -16.11
C ARG A 121 -5.32 -9.52 -16.25
N ILE A 122 -4.74 -10.18 -15.26
CA ILE A 122 -3.36 -10.68 -15.29
C ILE A 122 -3.36 -12.20 -15.50
N TYR A 123 -2.97 -12.63 -16.69
CA TYR A 123 -3.05 -14.04 -17.08
C TYR A 123 -1.87 -14.90 -16.61
N ARG A 124 -0.67 -14.31 -16.49
CA ARG A 124 0.59 -15.03 -16.23
C ARG A 124 1.15 -14.62 -14.87
N LYS A 125 1.75 -15.58 -14.14
CA LYS A 125 2.48 -15.33 -12.88
C LYS A 125 3.66 -14.37 -13.10
N ASN A 126 4.48 -14.64 -14.12
CA ASN A 126 5.63 -13.81 -14.51
C ASN A 126 5.25 -12.59 -15.36
N ASN A 127 4.14 -11.92 -15.04
CA ASN A 127 3.78 -10.67 -15.72
C ASN A 127 4.60 -9.53 -15.11
N TYR A 128 5.25 -8.69 -15.92
CA TYR A 128 6.02 -7.56 -15.41
C TYR A 128 5.18 -6.64 -14.50
N VAL A 129 3.87 -6.51 -14.77
CA VAL A 129 2.95 -5.72 -13.93
C VAL A 129 2.78 -6.39 -12.57
N ALA A 130 2.69 -7.72 -12.53
CA ALA A 130 2.59 -8.44 -11.27
C ALA A 130 3.86 -8.28 -10.44
N GLN A 131 5.03 -8.46 -11.05
CA GLN A 131 6.31 -8.26 -10.38
C GLN A 131 6.49 -6.84 -9.86
N LEU A 132 6.11 -5.84 -10.66
CA LEU A 132 6.22 -4.45 -10.24
C LEU A 132 5.26 -4.13 -9.08
N ALA A 133 4.05 -4.70 -9.07
CA ALA A 133 3.12 -4.57 -7.96
C ALA A 133 3.63 -5.24 -6.68
N LEU A 134 4.27 -6.40 -6.79
CA LEU A 134 4.87 -7.12 -5.66
C LEU A 134 6.08 -6.38 -5.09
N ALA A 135 6.96 -5.85 -5.95
CA ALA A 135 8.07 -5.01 -5.52
C ALA A 135 7.60 -3.75 -4.76
N PHE A 136 6.41 -3.23 -5.07
CA PHE A 136 5.81 -2.16 -4.28
C PHE A 136 5.27 -2.62 -2.92
N MET A 137 4.82 -3.87 -2.80
CA MET A 137 4.40 -4.41 -1.49
C MET A 137 5.59 -4.61 -0.55
N GLU A 138 6.76 -5.02 -1.06
CA GLU A 138 8.00 -5.08 -0.27
C GLU A 138 8.36 -3.70 0.32
N ALA A 139 7.93 -2.61 -0.31
CA ALA A 139 8.17 -1.27 0.22
C ALA A 139 7.42 -0.99 1.54
N VAL A 140 6.46 -1.82 1.94
CA VAL A 140 5.78 -1.69 3.23
C VAL A 140 6.74 -1.93 4.40
N ASP A 141 7.79 -2.73 4.21
CA ASP A 141 8.79 -3.00 5.25
C ASP A 141 9.57 -1.73 5.63
N TYR A 142 9.60 -0.71 4.76
CA TYR A 142 10.17 0.60 5.06
C TYR A 142 9.39 1.37 6.14
N ALA A 143 8.18 0.94 6.49
CA ALA A 143 7.39 1.54 7.58
C ALA A 143 7.95 1.19 8.98
N ILE A 144 8.69 0.08 9.11
CA ILE A 144 9.13 -0.45 10.40
C ILE A 144 10.03 0.57 11.14
N PRO A 145 9.72 0.92 12.40
CA PRO A 145 10.59 1.77 13.22
C PRO A 145 11.89 1.04 13.57
N GLY A 146 13.04 1.71 13.44
CA GLY A 146 14.33 1.17 13.89
C GLY A 146 15.27 0.66 12.79
N VAL A 147 14.76 0.42 11.58
CA VAL A 147 15.59 -0.10 10.47
C VAL A 147 16.45 1.00 9.82
N PHE A 148 15.99 2.27 9.84
CA PHE A 148 16.63 3.37 9.14
C PHE A 148 17.19 4.43 10.08
N ILE A 149 18.50 4.70 9.96
CA ILE A 149 19.22 5.77 10.69
C ILE A 149 18.58 7.15 10.43
N MET A 150 17.96 7.35 9.27
CA MET A 150 17.21 8.57 8.94
C MET A 150 16.15 8.94 9.98
N LYS A 151 15.52 7.95 10.64
CA LYS A 151 14.52 8.23 11.69
C LYS A 151 15.15 8.88 12.93
N ALA A 152 16.44 8.62 13.20
CA ALA A 152 17.17 9.24 14.29
C ALA A 152 17.76 10.60 13.91
N ILE A 153 18.23 10.75 12.66
CA ILE A 153 18.81 12.00 12.15
C ILE A 153 18.04 12.43 10.88
N PRO A 154 16.96 13.21 11.01
CA PRO A 154 16.12 13.62 9.87
C PRO A 154 16.89 14.39 8.78
N LEU A 155 18.01 15.03 9.13
CA LEU A 155 18.85 15.77 8.18
C LEU A 155 19.41 14.86 7.06
N LEU A 156 19.60 13.57 7.34
CA LEU A 156 20.08 12.58 6.35
C LEU A 156 19.10 12.39 5.18
N LEU A 157 17.84 12.83 5.30
CA LEU A 157 16.89 12.84 4.18
C LEU A 157 17.33 13.77 3.03
N HIS A 158 18.05 14.83 3.36
CA HIS A 158 18.54 15.83 2.41
C HIS A 158 20.02 15.62 2.06
N ALA A 159 20.65 14.57 2.60
CA ALA A 159 22.03 14.26 2.28
C ALA A 159 22.18 13.96 0.78
N VAL A 160 23.30 14.41 0.22
CA VAL A 160 23.64 14.18 -1.18
C VAL A 160 23.97 12.70 -1.37
N ALA A 161 23.63 12.14 -2.54
CA ALA A 161 23.66 10.71 -2.82
C ALA A 161 25.01 10.01 -2.52
N TRP A 162 26.14 10.71 -2.66
CA TRP A 162 27.47 10.18 -2.33
C TRP A 162 27.66 9.88 -0.83
N LEU A 163 27.05 10.67 0.05
CA LEU A 163 27.12 10.50 1.50
C LEU A 163 26.10 9.47 1.98
N TYR A 164 24.90 9.51 1.40
CA TYR A 164 23.84 8.59 1.77
C TYR A 164 22.92 8.35 0.57
N GLU A 165 23.05 7.15 -0.02
CA GLU A 165 22.40 6.81 -1.30
C GLU A 165 20.90 6.49 -1.15
N LEU A 166 20.50 6.02 0.04
CA LEU A 166 19.17 5.47 0.32
C LEU A 166 18.00 6.43 -0.01
N PRO A 167 18.01 7.73 0.38
CA PRO A 167 16.94 8.66 0.05
C PRO A 167 16.81 8.88 -1.46
N SER A 168 17.94 8.90 -2.18
CA SER A 168 17.97 9.06 -3.63
C SER A 168 17.38 7.83 -4.33
N LYS A 169 17.74 6.62 -3.85
CA LYS A 169 17.13 5.36 -4.29
C LYS A 169 15.61 5.34 -4.05
N LEU A 170 15.15 5.70 -2.86
CA LEU A 170 13.72 5.76 -2.55
C LEU A 170 12.93 6.72 -3.45
N ARG A 171 13.47 7.93 -3.70
CA ARG A 171 12.87 8.90 -4.62
C ARG A 171 12.81 8.38 -6.05
N SER A 172 13.87 7.70 -6.51
CA SER A 172 13.92 7.11 -7.85
C SER A 172 12.93 5.94 -7.99
N GLY A 173 12.79 5.12 -6.94
CA GLY A 173 11.81 4.04 -6.86
C GLY A 173 10.37 4.56 -6.89
N SER A 174 10.06 5.60 -6.11
CA SER A 174 8.71 6.18 -6.10
C SER A 174 8.31 6.80 -7.44
N ALA A 175 9.27 7.36 -8.20
CA ALA A 175 9.05 7.83 -9.57
C ALA A 175 8.65 6.72 -10.57
N THR A 176 8.78 5.44 -10.18
CA THR A 176 8.35 4.29 -11.00
C THR A 176 6.85 4.00 -10.84
N MET A 177 6.20 4.44 -9.75
CA MET A 177 4.77 4.20 -9.51
C MET A 177 3.86 4.86 -10.57
N PRO A 178 4.09 6.11 -11.01
CA PRO A 178 3.35 6.68 -12.13
C PRO A 178 3.58 5.93 -13.45
N ARG A 179 4.76 5.33 -13.65
CA ARG A 179 5.04 4.51 -14.82
C ARG A 179 4.23 3.22 -14.77
N TYR A 180 4.11 2.58 -13.61
CA TYR A 180 3.21 1.44 -13.42
C TYR A 180 1.77 1.79 -13.81
N SER A 181 1.21 2.87 -13.24
CA SER A 181 -0.18 3.25 -13.53
C SER A 181 -0.41 3.57 -15.01
N HIS A 182 0.57 4.22 -15.65
CA HIS A 182 0.56 4.52 -17.08
C HIS A 182 0.68 3.26 -17.95
N LEU A 183 1.57 2.34 -17.59
CA LEU A 183 1.79 1.08 -18.32
C LEU A 183 0.57 0.17 -18.28
N VAL A 184 -0.11 0.10 -17.14
CA VAL A 184 -1.38 -0.63 -17.02
C VAL A 184 -2.49 0.03 -17.85
N ALA A 185 -2.47 1.36 -17.97
CA ALA A 185 -3.45 2.11 -18.78
C ALA A 185 -3.20 2.00 -20.29
N LEU A 186 -1.94 2.09 -20.77
CA LEU A 186 -1.60 2.10 -22.19
C LEU A 186 -2.00 0.83 -22.93
N VAL A 187 -1.82 -0.34 -22.31
CA VAL A 187 -2.14 -1.63 -22.96
C VAL A 187 -3.63 -1.76 -23.27
N LYS A 188 -4.50 -1.03 -22.55
CA LYS A 188 -5.94 -0.95 -22.84
C LYS A 188 -6.25 -0.23 -24.15
N ALA A 189 -5.39 0.69 -24.58
CA ALA A 189 -5.54 1.42 -25.84
C ALA A 189 -5.11 0.60 -27.07
N THR A 190 -4.22 -0.38 -26.90
CA THR A 190 -3.70 -1.20 -28.01
C THR A 190 -4.60 -2.41 -28.34
N LEU A 191 -5.59 -2.72 -27.51
CA LEU A 191 -6.53 -3.84 -27.67
C LEU A 191 -7.93 -3.39 -28.15
N ARG A 192 -8.03 -2.21 -28.79
CA ARG A 192 -9.22 -1.74 -29.49
C ARG A 192 -8.95 -1.64 -30.98
#